data_AF-A0A956QKD9-F1
#
_entry.id   AF-A0A956QKD9-F1
#
_cell.length_a   1.000
_cell.length_b   1.000
_cell.length_c   1.000
_cell.angle_alpha   90.00
_cell.angle_beta   90.00
_cell.angle_gamma   90.00
#
_symmetry.space_group_name_H-M   'P 1'
#
loop_
_entity.id
_entity.type
_entity.pdbx_description
1 polymer ?
#
loop_
_entity_poly.entity_id
_entity_poly.type
_entity_poly.pdbx_seq_one_letter_code
_entity_poly.pdbx_strand_id
1 'polypeptide(L)'
;MSNKRGVAILISLFAALLVVMFVTAAVSLFPQTANAAESSKEGQRALAAANAGVEYVWCRLQENPSWKADSPETTTVNTPRLTVIEHRGNVFGFITDAQGEKSQFRVRFNYQNGAAAPTEGISQNPAANRMIRSPFVSVNNLMSTNTMPVPLSSTTGNFPVSPGFTTKVTCNLFAATVYVEGLAGDALRDTTPAAPEPASRGNRVLVSRMVEANFSRPNVGFLDSALYGADVQATMPGSGKLDIETQVGTRARMRSLTDVNVGKYKT
;
A
#
# COMPACT_ATOMS: atom_id res chain seq x y z
N MET A 1 -62.43 -43.82 25.19
CA MET A 1 -60.97 -43.96 24.97
C MET A 1 -60.45 -43.27 23.69
N SER A 2 -61.28 -42.55 22.90
CA SER A 2 -60.89 -41.91 21.63
C SER A 2 -59.96 -40.68 21.78
N ASN A 3 -60.16 -39.85 22.81
CA ASN A 3 -59.48 -38.54 22.94
C ASN A 3 -57.96 -38.62 23.19
N LYS A 4 -57.45 -39.71 23.78
CA LYS A 4 -56.00 -39.87 24.05
C LYS A 4 -55.20 -40.15 22.78
N ARG A 5 -55.81 -40.78 21.77
CA ARG A 5 -55.16 -41.07 20.49
C ARG A 5 -55.07 -39.84 19.59
N GLY A 6 -56.10 -38.98 19.58
CA GLY A 6 -56.08 -37.71 18.84
C GLY A 6 -55.04 -36.73 19.37
N VAL A 7 -54.90 -36.63 20.69
CA VAL A 7 -53.88 -35.78 21.33
C VAL A 7 -52.45 -36.28 21.05
N ALA A 8 -52.22 -37.60 21.06
CA ALA A 8 -50.91 -38.16 20.72
C ALA A 8 -50.52 -37.90 19.25
N ILE A 9 -51.48 -37.97 18.33
CA ILE A 9 -51.25 -37.64 16.91
C ILE A 9 -50.90 -36.15 16.76
N LEU A 10 -51.65 -35.26 17.41
CA LEU A 10 -51.37 -33.82 17.40
C LEU A 10 -49.98 -33.48 17.95
N ILE A 11 -49.58 -34.07 19.07
CA ILE A 11 -48.24 -33.86 19.66
C ILE A 11 -47.16 -34.39 18.72
N SER A 12 -47.35 -35.57 18.11
CA SER A 12 -46.38 -36.14 17.17
C SER A 12 -46.24 -35.30 15.90
N LEU A 13 -47.36 -34.73 15.40
CA LEU A 13 -47.36 -33.88 14.23
C LEU A 13 -46.65 -32.55 14.54
N PHE A 14 -46.91 -31.97 15.72
CA PHE A 14 -46.26 -30.75 16.15
C PHE A 14 -44.76 -30.94 16.39
N ALA A 15 -44.37 -32.08 16.97
CA ALA A 15 -42.97 -32.46 17.14
C ALA A 15 -42.28 -32.67 15.78
N ALA A 16 -42.92 -33.33 14.82
CA ALA A 16 -42.39 -33.50 13.47
C ALA A 16 -42.21 -32.15 12.76
N LEU A 17 -43.17 -31.23 12.90
CA LEU A 17 -43.13 -29.91 12.29
C LEU A 17 -42.00 -29.05 12.89
N LEU A 18 -41.80 -29.11 14.21
CA LEU A 18 -40.67 -28.48 14.88
C LEU A 18 -39.33 -29.04 14.38
N VAL A 19 -39.19 -30.35 14.26
CA VAL A 19 -37.96 -30.98 13.76
C VAL A 19 -37.66 -30.55 12.33
N VAL A 20 -38.65 -30.54 11.44
CA VAL A 20 -38.48 -30.09 10.04
C VAL A 20 -38.06 -28.62 9.97
N MET A 21 -38.64 -27.77 10.82
CA MET A 21 -38.31 -26.34 10.88
C MET A 21 -36.88 -26.12 11.41
N PHE A 22 -36.43 -26.88 12.41
CA PHE A 22 -35.05 -26.84 12.89
C PHE A 22 -34.05 -27.32 11.83
N VAL A 23 -34.37 -28.39 11.09
CA VAL A 23 -33.50 -28.91 10.02
C VAL A 23 -33.41 -27.91 8.86
N THR A 24 -34.51 -27.29 8.44
CA THR A 24 -34.50 -26.27 7.38
C THR A 24 -33.78 -24.98 7.79
N ALA A 25 -33.92 -24.55 9.05
CA ALA A 25 -33.15 -23.42 9.58
C ALA A 25 -31.65 -23.75 9.66
N ALA A 26 -31.27 -24.95 10.11
CA ALA A 26 -29.88 -25.38 10.15
C ALA A 26 -29.26 -25.43 8.75
N VAL A 27 -29.94 -26.06 7.79
CA VAL A 27 -29.49 -26.17 6.39
C VAL A 27 -29.36 -24.80 5.73
N SER A 28 -30.19 -23.82 6.08
CA SER A 28 -30.07 -22.46 5.52
C SER A 28 -28.98 -21.60 6.18
N LEU A 29 -28.66 -21.83 7.47
CA LEU A 29 -27.60 -21.09 8.17
C LEU A 29 -26.18 -21.58 7.87
N PHE A 30 -25.97 -22.88 7.67
CA PHE A 30 -24.63 -23.45 7.48
C PHE A 30 -23.85 -22.86 6.28
N PRO A 31 -24.44 -22.69 5.08
CA PRO A 31 -23.73 -22.12 3.94
C PRO A 31 -23.37 -20.64 4.17
N GLN A 32 -24.24 -19.90 4.87
CA GLN A 32 -24.02 -18.47 5.10
C GLN A 32 -22.89 -18.21 6.09
N THR A 33 -22.80 -19.00 7.16
CA THR A 33 -21.72 -18.87 8.14
C THR A 33 -20.38 -19.38 7.60
N ALA A 34 -20.37 -20.44 6.80
CA ALA A 34 -19.17 -20.94 6.13
C ALA A 34 -18.59 -19.92 5.13
N ASN A 35 -19.42 -19.37 4.24
CA ASN A 35 -18.98 -18.37 3.26
C ASN A 35 -18.48 -17.07 3.92
N ALA A 36 -19.10 -16.64 5.02
CA ALA A 36 -18.66 -15.47 5.77
C ALA A 36 -17.29 -15.70 6.45
N ALA A 37 -17.06 -16.90 7.00
CA ALA A 37 -15.79 -17.27 7.61
C ALA A 37 -14.65 -17.36 6.57
N GLU A 38 -14.92 -17.95 5.40
CA GLU A 38 -13.95 -18.01 4.30
C GLU A 38 -13.61 -16.62 3.76
N SER A 39 -14.62 -15.76 3.52
CA SER A 39 -14.39 -14.39 3.08
C SER A 39 -13.57 -13.56 4.09
N SER A 40 -13.80 -13.77 5.39
CA SER A 40 -13.02 -13.14 6.45
C SER A 40 -11.56 -13.61 6.45
N LYS A 41 -11.33 -14.93 6.32
CA LYS A 41 -10.00 -15.54 6.24
C LYS A 41 -9.23 -15.04 5.01
N GLU A 42 -9.86 -15.00 3.85
CA GLU A 42 -9.27 -14.43 2.63
C GLU A 42 -8.99 -12.93 2.79
N GLY A 43 -9.88 -12.19 3.44
CA GLY A 43 -9.66 -10.78 3.77
C GLY A 43 -8.43 -10.55 4.66
N GLN A 44 -8.22 -11.39 5.67
CA GLN A 44 -7.03 -11.35 6.53
C GLN A 44 -5.76 -11.72 5.75
N ARG A 45 -5.82 -12.73 4.88
CA ARG A 45 -4.70 -13.11 4.00
C ARG A 45 -4.33 -12.00 3.02
N ALA A 46 -5.33 -11.35 2.42
CA ALA A 46 -5.11 -10.20 1.53
C ALA A 46 -4.46 -9.04 2.28
N LEU A 47 -4.93 -8.74 3.51
CA LEU A 47 -4.30 -7.71 4.34
C LEU A 47 -2.85 -8.06 4.74
N ALA A 48 -2.60 -9.31 5.12
CA ALA A 48 -1.26 -9.79 5.43
C ALA A 48 -0.32 -9.69 4.22
N ALA A 49 -0.79 -10.01 3.02
CA ALA A 49 -0.04 -9.82 1.79
C ALA A 49 0.26 -8.33 1.54
N ALA A 50 -0.73 -7.45 1.72
CA ALA A 50 -0.51 -6.01 1.60
C ALA A 50 0.55 -5.51 2.59
N ASN A 51 0.52 -5.95 3.85
CA ASN A 51 1.52 -5.60 4.86
C ASN A 51 2.92 -6.10 4.50
N ALA A 52 3.04 -7.33 3.98
CA ALA A 52 4.31 -7.84 3.47
C ALA A 52 4.85 -7.00 2.30
N GLY A 53 3.95 -6.49 1.44
CA GLY A 53 4.33 -5.56 0.38
C GLY A 53 4.78 -4.19 0.90
N VAL A 54 4.17 -3.69 1.98
CA VAL A 54 4.63 -2.47 2.69
C VAL A 54 6.03 -2.68 3.24
N GLU A 55 6.30 -3.80 3.90
CA GLU A 55 7.64 -4.15 4.42
C GLU A 55 8.66 -4.28 3.29
N TYR A 56 8.28 -4.91 2.17
CA TYR A 56 9.14 -5.00 0.99
C TYR A 56 9.53 -3.60 0.48
N VAL A 57 8.55 -2.71 0.30
CA VAL A 57 8.79 -1.34 -0.15
C VAL A 57 9.66 -0.59 0.85
N TRP A 58 9.39 -0.73 2.15
CA TRP A 58 10.20 -0.12 3.20
C TRP A 58 11.68 -0.52 3.07
N CYS A 59 11.97 -1.81 2.94
CA CYS A 59 13.35 -2.30 2.76
C CYS A 59 14.00 -1.72 1.49
N ARG A 60 13.27 -1.65 0.37
CA ARG A 60 13.80 -1.09 -0.88
C ARG A 60 14.06 0.41 -0.78
N LEU A 61 13.20 1.16 -0.09
CA LEU A 61 13.38 2.59 0.14
C LEU A 61 14.50 2.89 1.14
N GLN A 62 14.74 2.00 2.10
CA GLN A 62 15.91 2.08 2.99
C GLN A 62 17.22 1.85 2.24
N GLU A 63 17.26 0.85 1.35
CA GLU A 63 18.42 0.55 0.50
C GLU A 63 18.69 1.67 -0.51
N ASN A 64 17.64 2.15 -1.19
CA ASN A 64 17.72 3.20 -2.18
C ASN A 64 16.52 4.17 -2.06
N PRO A 65 16.73 5.38 -1.50
CA PRO A 65 15.66 6.38 -1.36
C PRO A 65 15.04 6.85 -2.69
N SER A 66 15.72 6.67 -3.82
CA SER A 66 15.20 7.01 -5.16
C SER A 66 14.45 5.86 -5.83
N TRP A 67 14.33 4.70 -5.16
CA TRP A 67 13.75 3.50 -5.75
C TRP A 67 12.28 3.69 -6.09
N LYS A 68 11.90 3.23 -7.28
CA LYS A 68 10.53 3.24 -7.80
C LYS A 68 10.24 2.02 -8.68
N ALA A 69 10.99 0.92 -8.50
CA ALA A 69 10.90 -0.31 -9.30
C ALA A 69 11.10 -0.14 -10.82
N ASP A 70 11.85 0.87 -11.27
CA ASP A 70 12.04 1.21 -12.70
C ASP A 70 12.94 0.24 -13.50
N SER A 71 13.29 -0.91 -12.95
CA SER A 71 14.11 -1.88 -13.68
C SER A 71 13.29 -2.56 -14.80
N PRO A 72 13.90 -2.89 -15.95
CA PRO A 72 13.19 -3.46 -17.10
C PRO A 72 12.50 -4.80 -16.79
N GLU A 73 13.15 -5.71 -16.06
CA GLU A 73 12.53 -6.81 -15.33
C GLU A 73 13.58 -7.37 -14.36
N THR A 74 13.26 -7.50 -13.08
CA THR A 74 14.19 -8.06 -12.09
C THR A 74 13.43 -8.88 -11.07
N THR A 75 13.75 -10.18 -11.01
CA THR A 75 13.37 -11.01 -9.85
C THR A 75 14.28 -10.63 -8.69
N THR A 76 13.76 -9.89 -7.73
CA THR A 76 14.53 -9.37 -6.59
C THR A 76 14.58 -10.33 -5.43
N VAL A 77 13.52 -11.13 -5.25
CA VAL A 77 13.44 -12.20 -4.26
C VAL A 77 12.98 -13.46 -4.96
N ASN A 78 13.68 -14.58 -4.77
CA ASN A 78 13.33 -15.87 -5.37
C ASN A 78 13.48 -16.99 -4.33
N THR A 79 12.47 -17.12 -3.46
CA THR A 79 12.38 -18.21 -2.49
C THR A 79 11.11 -19.03 -2.75
N PRO A 80 11.03 -20.29 -2.30
CA PRO A 80 9.84 -21.11 -2.50
C PRO A 80 8.54 -20.51 -1.92
N ARG A 81 8.65 -19.66 -0.89
CA ARG A 81 7.49 -19.06 -0.19
C ARG A 81 7.23 -17.61 -0.57
N LEU A 82 8.23 -16.92 -1.13
CA LEU A 82 8.14 -15.54 -1.54
C LEU A 82 8.96 -15.33 -2.83
N THR A 83 8.28 -14.91 -3.88
CA THR A 83 8.93 -14.41 -5.10
C THR A 83 8.50 -12.97 -5.33
N VAL A 84 9.43 -12.06 -5.59
CA VAL A 84 9.12 -10.66 -5.91
C VAL A 84 9.74 -10.28 -7.24
N ILE A 85 8.95 -9.61 -8.06
CA ILE A 85 9.32 -9.17 -9.40
C ILE A 85 9.06 -7.67 -9.50
N GLU A 86 10.07 -6.94 -9.92
CA GLU A 86 9.99 -5.54 -10.31
C GLU A 86 10.02 -5.44 -11.83
N HIS A 87 9.13 -4.66 -12.41
CA HIS A 87 9.09 -4.42 -13.85
C HIS A 87 8.54 -3.03 -14.15
N ARG A 88 9.42 -2.11 -14.55
CA ARG A 88 9.13 -0.76 -15.04
C ARG A 88 8.12 -0.02 -14.17
N GLY A 89 8.36 0.05 -12.87
CA GLY A 89 7.51 0.74 -11.92
C GLY A 89 6.37 -0.07 -11.32
N ASN A 90 6.19 -1.33 -11.72
CA ASN A 90 5.25 -2.23 -11.09
C ASN A 90 5.98 -3.31 -10.28
N VAL A 91 5.43 -3.63 -9.13
CA VAL A 91 5.95 -4.68 -8.24
C VAL A 91 4.87 -5.73 -8.05
N PHE A 92 5.27 -6.99 -8.14
CA PHE A 92 4.43 -8.15 -7.87
C PHE A 92 5.14 -9.06 -6.89
N GLY A 93 4.58 -9.22 -5.69
CA GLY A 93 5.02 -10.20 -4.71
C GLY A 93 4.07 -11.37 -4.66
N PHE A 94 4.59 -12.58 -4.80
CA PHE A 94 3.85 -13.83 -4.74
C PHE A 94 4.22 -14.54 -3.45
N ILE A 95 3.24 -14.76 -2.60
CA ILE A 95 3.40 -15.42 -1.31
C ILE A 95 2.69 -16.77 -1.38
N THR A 96 3.39 -17.82 -0.97
CA THR A 96 2.81 -19.15 -0.79
C THR A 96 2.94 -19.55 0.67
N ASP A 97 1.80 -19.81 1.32
CA ASP A 97 1.80 -20.25 2.72
C ASP A 97 2.26 -21.71 2.85
N ALA A 98 2.35 -22.22 4.08
CA ALA A 98 2.83 -23.59 4.31
C ALA A 98 1.85 -24.65 3.80
N GLN A 99 0.60 -24.27 3.56
CA GLN A 99 -0.49 -25.11 3.06
C GLN A 99 -0.60 -25.05 1.53
N GLY A 100 0.26 -24.27 0.86
CA GLY A 100 0.27 -24.12 -0.60
C GLY A 100 -0.70 -23.06 -1.11
N GLU A 101 -1.35 -22.30 -0.23
CA GLU A 101 -2.30 -21.26 -0.60
C GLU A 101 -1.54 -20.02 -1.04
N LYS A 102 -2.03 -19.41 -2.12
CA LYS A 102 -1.39 -18.25 -2.74
C LYS A 102 -2.05 -16.95 -2.30
N SER A 103 -1.22 -15.97 -1.99
CA SER A 103 -1.60 -14.56 -1.90
C SER A 103 -0.60 -13.71 -2.67
N GLN A 104 -1.00 -12.49 -3.00
CA GLN A 104 -0.18 -11.61 -3.82
C GLN A 104 -0.22 -10.19 -3.27
N PHE A 105 0.88 -9.45 -3.38
CA PHE A 105 0.85 -8.00 -3.23
C PHE A 105 1.31 -7.31 -4.51
N ARG A 106 0.75 -6.13 -4.75
CA ARG A 106 1.03 -5.32 -5.93
C ARG A 106 1.28 -3.87 -5.54
N VAL A 107 2.29 -3.27 -6.14
CA VAL A 107 2.62 -1.85 -5.97
C VAL A 107 2.81 -1.23 -7.34
N ARG A 108 2.25 -0.04 -7.54
CA ARG A 108 2.25 0.63 -8.84
C ARG A 108 2.81 2.03 -8.70
N PHE A 109 4.01 2.28 -9.25
CA PHE A 109 4.58 3.62 -9.44
C PHE A 109 4.41 4.11 -10.88
N ASN A 110 4.26 3.21 -11.84
CA ASN A 110 4.15 3.56 -13.26
C ASN A 110 2.77 4.13 -13.60
N TYR A 111 2.71 5.26 -14.30
CA TYR A 111 1.44 5.91 -14.64
C TYR A 111 0.74 5.24 -15.82
N GLN A 112 1.41 4.32 -16.51
CA GLN A 112 0.93 3.54 -17.65
C GLN A 112 0.53 4.43 -18.85
N ASN A 113 1.16 5.60 -18.95
CA ASN A 113 0.88 6.65 -19.93
C ASN A 113 1.56 6.44 -21.29
N GLY A 114 2.43 5.43 -21.42
CA GLY A 114 3.23 5.19 -22.61
C GLY A 114 4.54 5.98 -22.61
N ALA A 115 5.16 6.12 -23.78
CA ALA A 115 6.46 6.77 -23.95
C ALA A 115 6.41 8.32 -23.89
N ALA A 116 5.24 8.92 -23.67
CA ALA A 116 5.08 10.36 -23.65
C ALA A 116 5.37 10.95 -22.25
N ALA A 117 6.53 11.62 -22.13
CA ALA A 117 6.94 12.53 -21.05
C ALA A 117 6.39 12.21 -19.64
N PRO A 118 6.94 11.20 -18.95
CA PRO A 118 6.39 10.76 -17.68
C PRO A 118 6.79 11.72 -16.56
N THR A 119 5.82 12.39 -15.95
CA THR A 119 5.98 13.20 -14.71
C THR A 119 6.60 12.37 -13.58
N GLU A 120 6.42 11.05 -13.61
CA GLU A 120 6.97 10.06 -12.68
C GLU A 120 8.41 9.62 -13.02
N GLY A 121 8.95 10.07 -14.17
CA GLY A 121 10.29 9.76 -14.64
C GLY A 121 10.50 8.28 -14.99
N ILE A 122 9.47 7.55 -15.40
CA ILE A 122 9.53 6.15 -15.86
C ILE A 122 9.14 6.12 -17.34
N SER A 123 10.13 5.94 -18.21
CA SER A 123 9.98 6.18 -19.67
C SER A 123 9.16 5.15 -20.44
N GLN A 124 8.86 4.00 -19.85
CA GLN A 124 8.24 2.88 -20.55
C GLN A 124 7.12 2.26 -19.75
N ASN A 125 6.05 1.87 -20.44
CA ASN A 125 4.99 1.08 -19.82
C ASN A 125 5.48 -0.32 -19.44
N PRO A 126 4.88 -0.94 -18.41
CA PRO A 126 5.03 -2.35 -18.14
C PRO A 126 4.58 -3.18 -19.36
N ALA A 127 5.10 -4.40 -19.47
CA ALA A 127 4.60 -5.35 -20.46
C ALA A 127 3.10 -5.61 -20.24
N ALA A 128 2.37 -6.01 -21.28
CA ALA A 128 0.90 -6.14 -21.22
C ALA A 128 0.42 -7.10 -20.12
N ASN A 129 1.18 -8.17 -19.84
CA ASN A 129 0.94 -9.12 -18.76
C ASN A 129 1.44 -8.64 -17.38
N ARG A 130 2.05 -7.46 -17.30
CA ARG A 130 2.65 -6.83 -16.10
C ARG A 130 1.96 -5.51 -15.73
N MET A 131 0.82 -5.20 -16.34
CA MET A 131 0.06 -4.00 -16.04
C MET A 131 -0.81 -4.20 -14.80
N ILE A 132 -0.73 -3.27 -13.86
CA ILE A 132 -1.59 -3.27 -12.67
C ILE A 132 -2.84 -2.44 -12.98
N ARG A 133 -3.99 -3.10 -12.92
CA ARG A 133 -5.32 -2.51 -13.18
C ARG A 133 -5.95 -1.96 -11.90
N SER A 134 -5.30 -0.97 -11.31
CA SER A 134 -5.76 -0.29 -10.09
C SER A 134 -5.71 1.22 -10.27
N PRO A 135 -6.73 1.98 -9.82
CA PRO A 135 -6.74 3.44 -9.94
C PRO A 135 -5.64 4.10 -9.08
N PHE A 136 -5.15 3.41 -8.05
CA PHE A 136 -4.18 3.93 -7.09
C PHE A 136 -2.75 3.83 -7.62
N VAL A 137 -2.01 4.93 -7.49
CA VAL A 137 -0.63 5.06 -7.96
C VAL A 137 0.23 5.63 -6.83
N SER A 138 1.35 4.97 -6.57
CA SER A 138 2.34 5.34 -5.57
C SER A 138 3.27 6.43 -6.10
N VAL A 139 3.72 7.30 -5.20
CA VAL A 139 4.66 8.38 -5.50
C VAL A 139 5.82 8.30 -4.51
N ASN A 140 7.04 8.19 -5.04
CA ASN A 140 8.25 8.37 -4.25
C ASN A 140 8.76 9.80 -4.41
N ASN A 141 8.67 10.58 -3.32
CA ASN A 141 9.12 11.97 -3.26
C ASN A 141 10.22 12.16 -2.19
N LEU A 142 10.91 11.07 -1.80
CA LEU A 142 11.91 11.08 -0.71
C LEU A 142 13.14 11.93 -1.01
N MET A 143 13.40 12.20 -2.29
CA MET A 143 14.54 13.00 -2.77
C MET A 143 14.16 14.44 -3.14
N SER A 144 12.89 14.81 -3.02
CA SER A 144 12.39 16.12 -3.42
C SER A 144 12.17 17.03 -2.22
N THR A 145 12.50 18.31 -2.41
CA THR A 145 12.21 19.40 -1.46
C THR A 145 10.82 20.01 -1.67
N ASN A 146 10.11 19.64 -2.73
CA ASN A 146 8.77 20.12 -3.05
C ASN A 146 7.75 19.04 -2.72
N THR A 147 6.54 19.45 -2.36
CA THR A 147 5.42 18.52 -2.28
C THR A 147 5.00 18.06 -3.68
N MET A 148 4.49 16.83 -3.80
CA MET A 148 4.04 16.27 -5.07
C MET A 148 2.62 15.75 -4.92
N PRO A 149 1.70 16.11 -5.82
CA PRO A 149 0.36 15.54 -5.79
C PRO A 149 0.40 14.05 -6.12
N VAL A 150 -0.36 13.24 -5.39
CA VAL A 150 -0.52 11.80 -5.66
C VAL A 150 -1.72 11.60 -6.58
N PRO A 151 -1.49 11.24 -7.85
CA PRO A 151 -2.57 11.14 -8.83
C PRO A 151 -3.42 9.90 -8.61
N LEU A 152 -4.69 10.02 -8.99
CA LEU A 152 -5.52 8.88 -9.34
C LEU A 152 -5.48 8.67 -10.84
N SER A 153 -5.34 7.42 -11.25
CA SER A 153 -5.44 7.05 -12.66
C SER A 153 -6.90 6.86 -13.09
N SER A 154 -7.12 6.91 -14.40
CA SER A 154 -8.40 6.54 -15.01
C SER A 154 -8.77 5.09 -14.67
N THR A 155 -10.06 4.78 -14.66
CA THR A 155 -10.58 3.42 -14.52
C THR A 155 -10.78 2.70 -15.86
N THR A 156 -10.46 3.37 -16.98
CA THR A 156 -10.61 2.84 -18.34
C THR A 156 -9.26 2.52 -19.01
N GLY A 157 -9.29 1.61 -19.98
CA GLY A 157 -8.12 1.22 -20.76
C GLY A 157 -7.03 0.55 -19.90
N ASN A 158 -5.80 1.06 -20.03
CA ASN A 158 -4.62 0.61 -19.26
C ASN A 158 -4.41 1.44 -18.00
N PHE A 159 -5.48 2.04 -17.46
CA PHE A 159 -5.43 2.89 -16.26
C PHE A 159 -4.38 4.01 -16.35
N PRO A 160 -4.33 4.83 -17.42
CA PRO A 160 -3.38 5.93 -17.51
C PRO A 160 -3.69 7.03 -16.47
N VAL A 161 -2.66 7.77 -16.06
CA VAL A 161 -2.83 9.05 -15.34
C VAL A 161 -2.93 10.17 -16.37
N SER A 162 -4.15 10.67 -16.59
CA SER A 162 -4.41 11.75 -17.54
C SER A 162 -3.80 13.09 -17.10
N PRO A 163 -3.45 13.98 -18.05
CA PRO A 163 -3.21 15.38 -17.74
C PRO A 163 -4.41 16.00 -17.00
N GLY A 164 -4.17 16.72 -15.91
CA GLY A 164 -5.25 17.27 -15.06
C GLY A 164 -5.90 16.25 -14.13
N PHE A 165 -5.19 15.17 -13.80
CA PHE A 165 -5.64 14.12 -12.88
C PHE A 165 -6.20 14.66 -11.56
N THR A 166 -7.11 13.87 -10.96
CA THR A 166 -7.57 14.12 -9.59
C THR A 166 -6.48 13.71 -8.61
N THR A 167 -6.18 14.59 -7.66
CA THR A 167 -5.25 14.29 -6.57
C THR A 167 -6.03 13.72 -5.39
N LYS A 168 -5.63 12.55 -4.88
CA LYS A 168 -6.24 11.99 -3.67
C LYS A 168 -5.66 12.65 -2.41
N VAL A 169 -4.33 12.72 -2.37
CA VAL A 169 -3.52 13.26 -1.27
C VAL A 169 -2.28 13.92 -1.86
N THR A 170 -1.63 14.78 -1.07
CA THR A 170 -0.34 15.34 -1.43
C THR A 170 0.76 14.57 -0.72
N CYS A 171 1.72 14.05 -1.46
CA CYS A 171 2.94 13.49 -0.90
C CYS A 171 3.81 14.65 -0.42
N ASN A 172 4.13 14.66 0.86
CA ASN A 172 5.00 15.68 1.44
C ASN A 172 6.42 15.60 0.87
N LEU A 173 7.19 16.68 1.02
CA LEU A 173 8.62 16.67 0.75
C LEU A 173 9.32 15.58 1.56
N PHE A 174 10.37 14.98 1.00
CA PHE A 174 11.15 13.93 1.64
C PHE A 174 10.31 12.77 2.21
N ALA A 175 9.19 12.48 1.56
CA ALA A 175 8.29 11.39 1.90
C ALA A 175 7.96 10.56 0.65
N ALA A 176 7.45 9.35 0.85
CA ALA A 176 6.86 8.54 -0.19
C ALA A 176 5.46 8.10 0.26
N THR A 177 4.46 8.30 -0.59
CA THR A 177 3.11 7.78 -0.40
C THR A 177 2.96 6.57 -1.30
N VAL A 178 2.76 5.40 -0.70
CA VAL A 178 2.75 4.12 -1.39
C VAL A 178 1.43 3.41 -1.17
N TYR A 179 0.80 3.00 -2.27
CA TYR A 179 -0.36 2.13 -2.27
C TYR A 179 0.07 0.69 -2.52
N VAL A 180 -0.27 -0.18 -1.58
CA VAL A 180 -0.02 -1.61 -1.68
C VAL A 180 -1.35 -2.34 -1.70
N GLU A 181 -1.62 -3.03 -2.80
CA GLU A 181 -2.79 -3.88 -2.92
C GLU A 181 -2.43 -5.32 -2.59
N GLY A 182 -3.05 -5.89 -1.58
CA GLY A 182 -2.99 -7.30 -1.27
C GLY A 182 -4.18 -8.05 -1.84
N LEU A 183 -3.92 -9.22 -2.41
CA LEU A 183 -4.89 -10.11 -3.03
C LEU A 183 -4.84 -11.49 -2.37
N ALA A 184 -6.01 -12.10 -2.20
CA ALA A 184 -6.16 -13.48 -1.78
C ALA A 184 -7.38 -14.13 -2.44
N GLY A 185 -7.41 -15.47 -2.43
CA GLY A 185 -8.54 -16.27 -2.89
C GLY A 185 -8.17 -17.21 -4.04
N ASP A 186 -9.10 -18.11 -4.38
CA ASP A 186 -8.90 -19.17 -5.38
C ASP A 186 -8.57 -18.64 -6.79
N ALA A 187 -8.94 -17.38 -7.10
CA ALA A 187 -8.56 -16.74 -8.35
C ALA A 187 -7.03 -16.62 -8.55
N LEU A 188 -6.24 -16.69 -7.47
CA LEU A 188 -4.78 -16.65 -7.51
C LEU A 188 -4.13 -18.03 -7.71
N ARG A 189 -4.88 -19.13 -7.70
CA ARG A 189 -4.31 -20.49 -7.76
C ARG A 189 -3.35 -20.70 -8.93
N ASP A 190 -3.71 -20.15 -10.08
CA ASP A 190 -2.97 -20.32 -11.34
C ASP A 190 -2.03 -19.11 -11.63
N THR A 191 -1.99 -18.11 -10.73
CA THR A 191 -1.03 -17.01 -10.88
C THR A 191 0.40 -17.48 -10.67
N THR A 192 1.29 -16.95 -11.48
CA THR A 192 2.72 -17.26 -11.46
C THR A 192 3.54 -16.01 -11.73
N PRO A 193 4.84 -16.04 -11.39
CA PRO A 193 5.81 -15.06 -11.87
C PRO A 193 5.68 -14.68 -13.33
N ALA A 194 5.39 -15.59 -14.26
CA ALA A 194 5.26 -15.29 -15.69
C ALA A 194 3.87 -14.71 -16.08
N ALA A 195 2.85 -14.99 -15.28
CA ALA A 195 1.48 -14.53 -15.45
C ALA A 195 0.96 -13.99 -14.10
N PRO A 196 1.35 -12.76 -13.73
CA PRO A 196 1.06 -12.19 -12.41
C PRO A 196 -0.40 -11.78 -12.24
N GLU A 197 -1.11 -11.54 -13.33
CA GLU A 197 -2.52 -11.16 -13.26
C GLU A 197 -3.39 -12.40 -13.07
N PRO A 198 -4.33 -12.39 -12.10
CA PRO A 198 -5.29 -13.47 -11.97
C PRO A 198 -6.10 -13.63 -13.26
N ALA A 199 -6.32 -14.89 -13.66
CA ALA A 199 -7.13 -15.21 -14.83
C ALA A 199 -8.53 -14.57 -14.70
N SER A 200 -9.10 -14.18 -15.85
CA SER A 200 -10.42 -13.54 -15.93
C SER A 200 -11.41 -14.23 -14.99
N ARG A 201 -12.02 -13.43 -14.11
CA ARG A 201 -12.92 -13.83 -13.02
C ARG A 201 -14.03 -14.75 -13.55
N GLY A 202 -13.81 -16.05 -13.54
CA GLY A 202 -14.91 -17.02 -13.50
C GLY A 202 -15.61 -16.95 -12.14
N ASN A 203 -16.33 -18.00 -11.74
CA ASN A 203 -16.91 -18.13 -10.39
C ASN A 203 -15.86 -18.24 -9.25
N ARG A 204 -14.61 -17.84 -9.47
CA ARG A 204 -13.53 -17.91 -8.48
C ARG A 204 -13.48 -16.63 -7.66
N VAL A 205 -13.35 -16.78 -6.34
CA VAL A 205 -13.33 -15.66 -5.40
C VAL A 205 -11.96 -14.98 -5.45
N LEU A 206 -11.99 -13.64 -5.50
CA LEU A 206 -10.82 -12.78 -5.36
C LEU A 206 -11.16 -11.68 -4.35
N VAL A 207 -10.43 -11.64 -3.25
CA VAL A 207 -10.53 -10.59 -2.24
C VAL A 207 -9.32 -9.67 -2.38
N SER A 208 -9.59 -8.36 -2.42
CA SER A 208 -8.55 -7.31 -2.46
C SER A 208 -8.63 -6.43 -1.23
N ARG A 209 -7.47 -6.04 -0.71
CA ARG A 209 -7.28 -5.07 0.38
C ARG A 209 -6.21 -4.08 -0.01
N MET A 210 -6.51 -2.78 0.10
CA MET A 210 -5.57 -1.72 -0.19
C MET A 210 -5.04 -1.13 1.12
N VAL A 211 -3.72 -0.99 1.21
CA VAL A 211 -3.03 -0.29 2.31
C VAL A 211 -2.33 0.93 1.75
N GLU A 212 -2.55 2.08 2.39
CA GLU A 212 -1.78 3.30 2.13
C GLU A 212 -0.69 3.41 3.20
N ALA A 213 0.57 3.40 2.76
CA ALA A 213 1.73 3.57 3.61
C ALA A 213 2.42 4.89 3.27
N ASN A 214 2.68 5.71 4.28
CA ASN A 214 3.43 6.94 4.14
C ASN A 214 4.77 6.76 4.83
N PHE A 215 5.84 6.80 4.04
CA PHE A 215 7.21 6.69 4.52
C PHE A 215 7.84 8.08 4.52
N SER A 216 8.50 8.44 5.61
CA SER A 216 9.22 9.71 5.72
C SER A 216 10.61 9.43 6.24
N ARG A 217 11.60 10.20 5.81
CA ARG A 217 12.94 10.11 6.39
C ARG A 217 12.90 10.66 7.83
N PRO A 218 13.24 9.85 8.86
CA PRO A 218 13.50 10.40 10.19
C PRO A 218 14.70 11.34 10.06
N ASN A 219 14.60 12.55 10.61
CA ASN A 219 15.46 13.71 10.32
C ASN A 219 15.21 14.46 9.00
N VAL A 220 13.94 14.77 8.71
CA VAL A 220 13.63 16.08 8.12
C VAL A 220 13.54 17.13 9.23
N GLY A 221 14.64 17.29 9.96
CA GLY A 221 14.83 18.36 10.95
C GLY A 221 14.97 19.75 10.33
N PHE A 222 14.27 20.03 9.22
CA PHE A 222 14.44 21.26 8.43
C PHE A 222 13.12 21.77 7.85
N LEU A 223 12.06 21.83 8.66
CA LEU A 223 10.88 22.64 8.32
C LEU A 223 10.53 23.72 9.36
N ASP A 224 11.35 23.93 10.40
CA ASP A 224 11.14 25.10 11.26
C ASP A 224 12.38 25.65 11.96
N SER A 225 13.62 25.35 11.51
CA SER A 225 14.82 26.04 12.00
C SER A 225 15.96 25.97 10.98
N ALA A 226 16.63 27.10 10.73
CA ALA A 226 17.78 27.17 9.83
C ALA A 226 19.07 26.62 10.47
N LEU A 227 19.09 26.46 11.80
CA LEU A 227 20.24 26.02 12.59
C LEU A 227 19.76 25.38 13.91
N TYR A 228 20.25 24.17 14.23
CA TYR A 228 19.93 23.42 15.46
C TYR A 228 21.18 22.73 16.02
N GLY A 229 21.42 22.87 17.32
CA GLY A 229 22.55 22.28 18.03
C GLY A 229 22.34 22.33 19.54
N ALA A 230 23.10 21.50 20.29
CA ALA A 230 23.06 21.51 21.75
C ALA A 230 23.67 22.79 22.35
N ASP A 231 24.79 23.24 21.77
CA ASP A 231 25.41 24.56 21.96
C ASP A 231 25.70 25.16 20.57
N VAL A 232 25.47 26.45 20.41
CA VAL A 232 25.66 27.18 19.15
C VAL A 232 26.62 28.34 19.41
N GLN A 233 27.86 28.16 18.97
CA GLN A 233 28.91 29.18 19.04
C GLN A 233 29.22 29.71 17.64
N ALA A 234 28.94 30.99 17.42
CA ALA A 234 29.34 31.71 16.22
C ALA A 234 30.37 32.79 16.59
N THR A 235 31.57 32.68 16.02
CA THR A 235 32.63 33.67 16.23
C THR A 235 32.86 34.44 14.93
N MET A 236 32.61 35.74 14.98
CA MET A 236 32.75 36.61 13.80
C MET A 236 34.03 37.46 13.91
N PRO A 237 34.77 37.64 12.81
CA PRO A 237 35.86 38.60 12.76
C PRO A 237 35.28 40.03 12.71
N GLY A 238 35.50 40.81 13.77
CA GLY A 238 35.11 42.23 13.84
C GLY A 238 33.65 42.50 14.23
N SER A 239 33.10 43.62 13.75
CA SER A 239 31.69 44.02 13.97
C SER A 239 30.80 43.52 12.83
N GLY A 240 30.57 42.20 12.80
CA GLY A 240 29.66 41.56 11.84
C GLY A 240 28.25 41.37 12.40
N LYS A 241 27.26 41.27 11.50
CA LYS A 241 25.91 40.76 11.80
C LYS A 241 25.84 39.29 11.41
N LEU A 242 25.12 38.50 12.20
CA LEU A 242 24.72 37.13 11.83
C LEU A 242 23.33 37.20 11.21
N ASP A 243 23.26 37.11 9.89
CA ASP A 243 21.99 37.08 9.16
C ASP A 243 21.56 35.63 8.91
N ILE A 244 20.32 35.30 9.29
CA ILE A 244 19.72 33.98 9.09
C ILE A 244 18.52 34.16 8.17
N GLU A 245 18.64 33.66 6.94
CA GLU A 245 17.62 33.79 5.90
C GLU A 245 17.13 32.40 5.47
N THR A 246 15.86 32.29 5.09
CA THR A 246 15.31 31.08 4.48
C THR A 246 15.17 31.29 2.97
N GLN A 247 15.43 30.26 2.18
CA GLN A 247 15.33 30.33 0.72
C GLN A 247 13.87 30.41 0.23
N VAL A 248 12.89 30.08 1.09
CA VAL A 248 11.47 29.95 0.71
C VAL A 248 10.58 30.54 1.80
N GLY A 249 10.15 31.81 1.61
CA GLY A 249 8.92 32.45 2.14
C GLY A 249 8.53 32.26 3.61
N THR A 250 9.35 31.64 4.44
CA THR A 250 9.07 31.19 5.79
C THR A 250 9.96 31.95 6.76
N ARG A 251 9.46 32.24 7.96
CA ARG A 251 10.25 32.96 8.96
C ARG A 251 11.44 32.11 9.37
N ALA A 252 12.65 32.64 9.25
CA ALA A 252 13.84 32.02 9.84
C ALA A 252 13.64 31.87 11.36
N ARG A 253 13.95 30.69 11.89
CA ARG A 253 13.94 30.42 13.33
C ARG A 253 15.25 29.73 13.73
N MET A 254 15.71 30.05 14.93
CA MET A 254 16.89 29.46 15.57
C MET A 254 16.48 28.99 16.96
N ARG A 255 16.90 27.78 17.35
CA ARG A 255 16.64 27.21 18.68
C ARG A 255 17.92 26.57 19.22
N SER A 256 18.27 26.88 20.46
CA SER A 256 19.31 26.20 21.24
C SER A 256 18.65 25.46 22.41
N LEU A 257 19.20 24.31 22.77
CA LEU A 257 18.80 23.58 23.99
C LEU A 257 19.30 24.29 25.26
N THR A 258 20.39 25.04 25.12
CA THR A 258 21.04 25.77 26.22
C THR A 258 21.16 27.24 25.83
N ASP A 259 22.37 27.74 25.60
CA ASP A 259 22.60 29.15 25.27
C ASP A 259 22.87 29.36 23.78
N VAL A 260 22.72 30.61 23.32
CA VAL A 260 23.24 31.06 22.02
C VAL A 260 24.23 32.18 22.29
N ASN A 261 25.52 31.90 22.04
CA ASN A 261 26.59 32.84 22.30
C ASN A 261 27.15 33.39 20.99
N VAL A 262 26.98 34.70 20.79
CA VAL A 262 27.56 35.43 19.66
C VAL A 262 28.71 36.29 20.17
N GLY A 263 29.94 35.84 19.90
CA GLY A 263 31.16 36.45 20.41
C GLY A 263 31.98 37.18 19.34
N LYS A 264 32.73 38.20 19.76
CA LYS A 264 33.77 38.82 18.92
C LYS A 264 35.06 38.01 19.02
N TYR A 265 35.71 37.75 17.89
CA TYR A 265 37.07 37.24 17.88
C TYR A 265 38.00 38.29 18.52
N LYS A 266 38.66 37.95 19.63
CA LYS A 266 39.77 38.75 20.17
C LYS A 266 41.04 38.33 19.43
N THR A 267 41.54 39.19 18.55
CA THR A 267 42.94 39.16 18.11
C THR A 267 43.85 39.57 19.25
#